data_AF-A0A2H0MX22-F1
#
_entry.id   AF-A0A2H0MX22-F1
#
_cell.length_a   1.000
_cell.length_b   1.000
_cell.length_c   1.000
_cell.angle_alpha   90.00
_cell.angle_beta   90.00
_cell.angle_gamma   90.00
#
_symmetry.space_group_name_H-M   'P 1'
#
loop_
_entity.id
_entity.type
_entity.pdbx_description
1 polymer ?
#
loop_
_entity_poly.entity_id
_entity_poly.type
_entity_poly.pdbx_seq_one_letter_code
_entity_poly.pdbx_strand_id
1 'polypeptide(L)'
;MKFKNSFQLLQLGLLVFFLLCVSSFSAWADEETVKREDVKKLLKVSGLYDQMLLMKNNLLDTFGATIAFSYPNVPTAFWDEFGDLVEQKDMAQLIDDVAAVYEKHMSHEVILKLIEMFETPFWAEWRSKMPAISQEAGIVGVEWAQKITQSGEFNQRVDALIAKHQLVPATAEESK
;
A
#
# COMPACT_ATOMS: atom_id res chain seq x y z
N MET A 1 3.74 36.40 61.11
CA MET A 1 4.38 36.72 59.81
C MET A 1 4.95 35.50 59.06
N LYS A 2 5.14 34.31 59.67
CA LYS A 2 5.75 33.13 59.02
C LYS A 2 4.85 32.36 58.02
N PHE A 3 3.52 32.45 58.15
CA PHE A 3 2.56 31.66 57.34
C PHE A 3 2.43 32.12 55.88
N LYS A 4 2.74 33.40 55.59
CA LYS A 4 2.63 33.97 54.24
C LYS A 4 3.75 33.50 53.31
N ASN A 5 4.94 33.28 53.85
CA ASN A 5 6.11 32.80 53.10
C ASN A 5 5.97 31.32 52.72
N SER A 6 5.41 30.48 53.60
CA SER A 6 5.15 29.07 53.28
C SER A 6 4.08 28.88 52.22
N PHE A 7 3.03 29.72 52.20
CA PHE A 7 2.02 29.72 51.13
C PHE A 7 2.58 30.24 49.79
N GLN A 8 3.44 31.27 49.82
CA GLN A 8 4.11 31.76 48.61
C GLN A 8 5.12 30.76 48.04
N LEU A 9 5.85 30.02 48.87
CA LEU A 9 6.75 28.95 48.41
C LEU A 9 5.98 27.77 47.79
N LEU A 10 4.81 27.43 48.34
CA LEU A 10 3.90 26.42 47.77
C LEU A 10 3.32 26.87 46.43
N GLN A 11 2.92 28.14 46.30
CA GLN A 11 2.44 28.70 45.03
C GLN A 11 3.55 28.80 43.98
N LEU A 12 4.77 29.18 44.37
CA LEU A 12 5.92 29.21 43.46
C LEU A 12 6.28 27.81 42.95
N GLY A 13 6.24 26.81 43.84
CA GLY A 13 6.49 25.41 43.50
C GLY A 13 5.46 24.85 42.50
N LEU A 14 4.18 25.18 42.69
CA LEU A 14 3.09 24.75 41.81
C LEU A 14 3.18 25.41 40.42
N LEU A 15 3.63 26.66 40.36
CA LEU A 15 3.82 27.42 39.11
C LEU A 15 5.04 26.94 38.32
N VAL A 16 6.14 26.57 39.01
CA VAL A 16 7.32 25.93 38.40
C VAL A 16 7.01 24.52 37.91
N PHE A 17 6.22 23.74 38.66
CA PHE A 17 5.77 22.42 38.23
C PHE A 17 4.87 22.50 36.98
N PHE A 18 3.95 23.46 36.93
CA PHE A 18 3.10 23.67 35.75
C PHE A 18 3.91 24.11 34.52
N LEU A 19 4.92 24.97 34.68
CA LEU A 19 5.85 25.36 33.61
C LEU A 19 6.70 24.18 33.09
N LEU A 20 7.11 23.25 33.95
CA LEU A 20 7.86 22.04 33.56
C LEU A 20 6.98 20.99 32.84
N CYS A 21 5.69 20.90 33.18
CA CYS A 21 4.76 20.04 32.47
C CYS A 21 4.42 20.55 31.06
N VAL A 22 4.32 21.87 30.88
CA VAL A 22 4.02 22.48 29.55
C VAL A 22 5.19 22.29 28.57
N SER A 23 6.44 22.40 29.02
CA SER A 23 7.60 22.20 28.14
C SER A 23 7.76 20.76 27.64
N SER A 24 7.31 19.78 28.43
CA SER A 24 7.37 18.36 28.05
C SER A 24 6.31 18.01 26.99
N PHE A 25 5.15 18.67 27.02
CA PHE A 25 4.07 18.42 26.05
C PHE A 25 4.38 18.97 24.66
N SER A 26 5.03 20.14 24.57
CA SER A 26 5.44 20.73 23.29
C SER A 26 6.48 19.88 22.55
N ALA A 27 7.43 19.27 23.28
CA ALA A 27 8.44 18.41 22.67
C ALA A 27 7.85 17.14 22.02
N TRP A 28 6.82 16.56 22.63
CA TRP A 28 6.14 15.36 22.10
C TRP A 28 5.31 15.68 20.85
N ALA A 29 4.61 16.82 20.84
CA ALA A 29 3.81 17.25 19.70
C ALA A 29 4.68 17.57 18.46
N ASP A 30 5.86 18.16 18.69
CA ASP A 30 6.84 18.41 17.63
C ASP A 30 7.41 17.09 17.07
N GLU A 31 7.72 16.11 17.94
CA GLU A 31 8.23 14.79 17.54
C GLU A 31 7.22 13.99 16.70
N GLU A 32 5.95 13.93 17.12
CA GLU A 32 4.88 13.27 16.36
C GLU A 32 4.68 13.91 14.99
N THR A 33 4.70 15.24 14.91
CA THR A 33 4.56 15.98 13.64
C THR A 33 5.72 15.68 12.69
N VAL A 34 6.96 15.70 13.18
CA VAL A 34 8.15 15.38 12.38
C VAL A 34 8.09 13.92 11.89
N LYS A 35 7.74 12.99 12.79
CA LYS A 35 7.61 11.58 12.44
C LYS A 35 6.54 11.36 11.36
N ARG A 36 5.40 12.06 11.43
CA ARG A 36 4.34 11.98 10.43
C ARG A 36 4.82 12.42 9.04
N GLU A 37 5.58 13.50 8.96
CA GLU A 37 6.13 13.99 7.68
C GLU A 37 7.17 13.01 7.11
N ASP A 38 8.01 12.41 7.95
CA ASP A 38 8.94 11.36 7.51
C ASP A 38 8.20 10.11 7.03
N VAL A 39 7.08 9.74 7.65
CA VAL A 39 6.22 8.67 7.12
C VAL A 39 5.67 9.02 5.74
N LYS A 40 5.22 10.26 5.51
CA LYS A 40 4.78 10.68 4.16
C LYS A 40 5.91 10.58 3.14
N LYS A 41 7.12 10.97 3.54
CA LYS A 41 8.33 10.78 2.72
C LYS A 41 8.56 9.29 2.43
N LEU A 42 8.47 8.41 3.43
CA LEU A 42 8.56 6.96 3.28
C LEU A 42 7.55 6.43 2.25
N LEU A 43 6.28 6.83 2.33
CA LEU A 43 5.25 6.41 1.38
C LEU A 43 5.62 6.83 -0.06
N LYS A 44 6.24 7.99 -0.23
CA LYS A 44 6.71 8.47 -1.53
C LYS A 44 7.90 7.66 -2.06
N VAL A 45 8.97 7.53 -1.28
CA VAL A 45 10.22 6.89 -1.74
C VAL A 45 10.08 5.36 -1.90
N SER A 46 9.18 4.74 -1.14
CA SER A 46 8.82 3.32 -1.31
C SER A 46 7.97 3.05 -2.55
N GLY A 47 7.33 4.08 -3.12
CA GLY A 47 6.39 3.97 -4.24
C GLY A 47 4.95 3.67 -3.84
N LEU A 48 4.62 3.61 -2.55
CA LEU A 48 3.24 3.44 -2.08
C LEU A 48 2.35 4.64 -2.44
N TYR A 49 2.92 5.84 -2.50
CA TYR A 49 2.24 7.03 -2.99
C TYR A 49 1.76 6.85 -4.44
N ASP A 50 2.65 6.39 -5.34
CA ASP A 50 2.31 6.12 -6.73
C ASP A 50 1.21 5.05 -6.84
N GLN A 51 1.28 4.01 -5.99
CA GLN A 51 0.24 2.98 -5.93
C GLN A 51 -1.13 3.54 -5.53
N MET A 52 -1.20 4.46 -4.55
CA MET A 52 -2.45 5.11 -4.19
C MET A 52 -3.02 5.96 -5.34
N LEU A 53 -2.18 6.62 -6.13
CA LEU A 53 -2.61 7.31 -7.35
C LEU A 53 -3.15 6.34 -8.41
N LEU A 54 -2.51 5.18 -8.57
CA LEU A 54 -3.02 4.14 -9.47
C LEU A 54 -4.36 3.58 -8.97
N MET A 55 -4.55 3.41 -7.65
CA MET A 55 -5.83 3.00 -7.07
C MET A 55 -6.93 4.02 -7.37
N LYS A 56 -6.63 5.32 -7.28
CA LYS A 56 -7.56 6.40 -7.68
C LYS A 56 -8.00 6.23 -9.13
N ASN A 57 -7.05 6.05 -10.04
CA ASN A 57 -7.36 5.92 -11.46
C ASN A 57 -8.18 4.66 -11.73
N ASN A 58 -7.81 3.52 -11.14
CA ASN A 58 -8.56 2.27 -11.26
C ASN A 58 -9.99 2.38 -10.72
N LEU A 59 -10.19 3.12 -9.62
CA LEU A 59 -11.53 3.39 -9.07
C LEU A 59 -12.38 4.14 -10.10
N LEU A 60 -11.84 5.24 -10.64
CA LEU A 60 -12.53 6.05 -11.66
C LEU A 60 -12.81 5.24 -12.92
N ASP A 61 -11.84 4.48 -13.43
CA ASP A 61 -12.00 3.65 -14.63
C ASP A 61 -13.10 2.59 -14.43
N THR A 62 -13.12 1.93 -13.27
CA THR A 62 -14.12 0.90 -12.95
C THR A 62 -15.53 1.48 -12.87
N PHE A 63 -15.69 2.62 -12.21
CA PHE A 63 -16.98 3.32 -12.14
C PHE A 63 -17.39 3.88 -13.51
N GLY A 64 -16.44 4.46 -14.25
CA GLY A 64 -16.65 5.01 -15.58
C GLY A 64 -17.12 3.95 -16.57
N ALA A 65 -16.54 2.75 -16.54
CA ALA A 65 -16.99 1.62 -17.35
C ALA A 65 -18.46 1.24 -17.08
N THR A 66 -18.88 1.29 -15.81
CA THR A 66 -20.27 1.02 -15.42
C THR A 66 -21.23 2.09 -15.97
N ILE A 67 -20.81 3.36 -15.94
CA ILE A 67 -21.57 4.48 -16.50
C ILE A 67 -21.68 4.35 -18.02
N ALA A 68 -20.56 4.12 -18.72
CA ALA A 68 -20.54 3.94 -20.17
C ALA A 68 -21.42 2.77 -20.63
N PHE A 69 -21.45 1.67 -19.85
CA PHE A 69 -22.34 0.54 -20.11
C PHE A 69 -23.83 0.89 -19.96
N SER A 70 -24.17 1.71 -18.96
CA SER A 70 -25.55 2.06 -18.62
C SER A 70 -26.09 3.23 -19.47
N TYR A 71 -25.20 4.07 -19.98
CA TYR A 71 -25.53 5.29 -20.71
C TYR A 71 -24.72 5.33 -22.04
N PRO A 72 -25.32 4.94 -23.18
CA PRO A 72 -24.57 4.77 -24.43
C PRO A 72 -24.13 6.07 -25.14
N ASN A 73 -24.67 7.23 -24.74
CA ASN A 73 -24.43 8.52 -25.41
C ASN A 73 -23.86 9.58 -24.44
N VAL A 74 -22.91 9.20 -23.59
CA VAL A 74 -22.25 10.13 -22.66
C VAL A 74 -21.32 11.07 -23.44
N PRO A 75 -21.47 12.40 -23.34
CA PRO A 75 -20.63 13.36 -24.05
C PRO A 75 -19.20 13.38 -23.50
N THR A 76 -18.21 13.70 -24.34
CA THR A 76 -16.80 13.75 -23.92
C THR A 76 -16.55 14.65 -22.70
N ALA A 77 -17.21 15.82 -22.65
CA ALA A 77 -17.06 16.77 -21.54
C ALA A 77 -17.43 16.18 -20.17
N PHE A 78 -18.33 15.18 -20.12
CA PHE A 78 -18.63 14.47 -18.88
C PHE A 78 -17.40 13.75 -18.33
N TRP A 79 -16.59 13.13 -19.20
CA TRP A 79 -15.43 12.36 -18.77
C TRP A 79 -14.31 13.25 -18.21
N ASP A 80 -14.20 14.48 -18.71
CA ASP A 80 -13.27 15.47 -18.17
C ASP A 80 -13.64 15.81 -16.72
N GLU A 81 -14.91 16.16 -16.47
CA GLU A 81 -15.41 16.46 -15.11
C GLU A 81 -15.39 15.21 -14.20
N PHE A 82 -15.66 14.03 -14.75
CA PHE A 82 -15.65 12.77 -14.02
C PHE A 82 -14.26 12.40 -13.51
N GLY A 83 -13.22 12.63 -14.32
CA GLY A 83 -11.82 12.38 -13.94
C GLY A 83 -11.36 13.21 -12.73
N ASP A 84 -12.01 14.36 -12.52
CA ASP A 84 -11.70 15.30 -11.44
C ASP A 84 -12.51 15.05 -10.14
N LEU A 85 -13.42 14.07 -10.14
CA LEU A 85 -14.27 13.78 -8.97
C LEU A 85 -13.50 13.33 -7.73
N VAL A 86 -12.31 12.74 -7.91
CA VAL A 86 -11.40 12.48 -6.80
C VAL A 86 -10.36 13.58 -6.76
N GLU A 87 -10.55 14.50 -5.83
CA GLU A 87 -9.78 15.72 -5.72
C GLU A 87 -8.46 15.50 -4.98
N GLN A 88 -7.57 16.50 -5.07
CA GLN A 88 -6.31 16.50 -4.33
C GLN A 88 -6.51 16.38 -2.82
N LYS A 89 -7.57 16.99 -2.26
CA LYS A 89 -7.89 16.91 -0.83
C LYS A 89 -8.23 15.48 -0.38
N ASP A 90 -8.90 14.71 -1.24
CA ASP A 90 -9.30 13.34 -0.91
C ASP A 90 -8.07 12.43 -0.90
N MET A 91 -7.14 12.67 -1.83
CA MET A 91 -5.83 12.00 -1.83
C MET A 91 -4.98 12.40 -0.63
N ALA A 92 -4.96 13.68 -0.26
CA ALA A 92 -4.23 14.16 0.92
C ALA A 92 -4.74 13.50 2.19
N GLN A 93 -6.06 13.40 2.36
CA GLN A 93 -6.68 12.72 3.49
C GLN A 93 -6.28 11.23 3.53
N LEU A 94 -6.34 10.52 2.40
CA LEU A 94 -5.91 9.12 2.34
C LEU A 94 -4.43 8.96 2.75
N ILE A 95 -3.55 9.84 2.28
CA ILE A 95 -2.13 9.81 2.64
C ILE A 95 -1.95 10.04 4.14
N ASP A 96 -2.65 11.02 4.71
CA ASP A 96 -2.60 11.30 6.15
C ASP A 96 -3.10 10.12 6.98
N ASP A 97 -4.18 9.46 6.55
CA ASP A 97 -4.76 8.29 7.21
C ASP A 97 -3.79 7.10 7.18
N VAL A 98 -3.19 6.83 6.02
CA VAL A 98 -2.18 5.77 5.88
C VAL A 98 -0.94 6.12 6.71
N ALA A 99 -0.50 7.38 6.71
CA ALA A 99 0.65 7.81 7.48
C ALA A 99 0.42 7.63 9.00
N ALA A 100 -0.79 7.88 9.50
CA ALA A 100 -1.16 7.62 10.89
C ALA A 100 -1.01 6.14 11.28
N VAL A 101 -1.31 5.22 10.36
CA VAL A 101 -1.12 3.78 10.60
C VAL A 101 0.35 3.44 10.81
N TYR A 102 1.23 3.92 9.93
CA TYR A 102 2.68 3.68 10.06
C TYR A 102 3.24 4.32 11.32
N GLU A 103 2.86 5.57 11.60
CA GLU A 103 3.26 6.30 12.81
C GLU A 103 2.91 5.53 14.08
N LYS A 104 1.70 4.94 14.14
CA LYS A 104 1.24 4.15 15.28
C LYS A 104 2.05 2.85 15.49
N HIS A 105 2.56 2.25 14.41
CA HIS A 105 3.11 0.90 14.44
C HIS A 105 4.63 0.82 14.31
N MET A 106 5.32 1.91 13.95
CA MET A 106 6.77 1.92 13.76
C MET A 106 7.45 2.99 14.61
N SER A 107 8.66 2.73 15.08
CA SER A 107 9.49 3.77 15.68
C SER A 107 10.00 4.73 14.59
N HIS A 108 10.27 5.97 14.97
CA HIS A 108 10.81 6.97 14.05
C HIS A 108 12.15 6.53 13.44
N GLU A 109 13.02 5.88 14.24
CA GLU A 109 14.29 5.33 13.78
C GLU A 109 14.11 4.30 12.64
N VAL A 110 13.11 3.43 12.75
CA VAL A 110 12.81 2.45 11.69
C VAL A 110 12.33 3.15 10.42
N ILE A 111 11.48 4.18 10.55
CA ILE A 111 11.03 4.99 9.42
C ILE A 111 12.22 5.62 8.68
N LEU A 112 13.15 6.24 9.41
CA LEU A 112 14.35 6.86 8.83
C LEU A 112 15.23 5.85 8.09
N LYS A 113 15.48 4.67 8.68
CA LYS A 113 16.25 3.60 8.03
C LYS A 113 15.60 3.08 6.76
N LEU A 114 14.27 2.96 6.74
CA LEU A 114 13.55 2.56 5.53
C LEU A 114 13.65 3.62 4.42
N ILE A 115 13.56 4.90 4.79
CA ILE A 115 13.76 6.01 3.85
C ILE A 115 15.16 5.93 3.23
N GLU A 116 16.20 5.79 4.05
CA GLU A 116 17.59 5.65 3.56
C GLU A 116 17.74 4.50 2.57
N MET A 117 17.17 3.33 2.89
CA MET A 117 17.20 2.17 2.00
C MET A 117 16.50 2.43 0.66
N PHE A 118 15.31 3.03 0.70
CA PHE A 118 14.52 3.30 -0.51
C PHE A 118 15.05 4.47 -1.35
N GLU A 119 15.88 5.34 -0.78
CA GLU A 119 16.57 6.41 -1.52
C GLU A 119 17.87 5.93 -2.21
N THR A 120 18.26 4.66 -2.03
CA THR A 120 19.47 4.12 -2.69
C THR A 120 19.30 3.95 -4.20
N PRO A 121 20.38 4.17 -5.01
CA PRO A 121 20.38 3.83 -6.43
C PRO A 121 20.07 2.35 -6.69
N PHE A 122 20.49 1.48 -5.78
CA PHE A 122 20.16 0.06 -5.81
C PHE A 122 18.64 -0.17 -5.81
N TRP A 123 17.92 0.44 -4.86
CA TRP A 123 16.47 0.30 -4.80
C TRP A 123 15.78 0.92 -6.01
N ALA A 124 16.23 2.09 -6.46
CA ALA A 124 15.67 2.75 -7.64
C ALA A 124 15.77 1.86 -8.90
N GLU A 125 16.93 1.23 -9.12
CA GLU A 125 17.13 0.29 -10.22
C GLU A 125 16.25 -0.95 -10.06
N TRP A 126 16.26 -1.57 -8.88
CA TRP A 126 15.46 -2.75 -8.58
C TRP A 126 13.97 -2.48 -8.85
N ARG A 127 13.41 -1.41 -8.27
CA ARG A 127 11.99 -1.03 -8.45
C ARG A 127 11.63 -0.83 -9.92
N SER A 128 12.50 -0.18 -10.69
CA SER A 128 12.25 0.09 -12.10
C SER A 128 12.31 -1.16 -12.98
N LYS A 129 13.18 -2.12 -12.67
CA LYS A 129 13.41 -3.29 -13.52
C LYS A 129 12.57 -4.50 -13.15
N MET A 130 12.21 -4.66 -11.88
CA MET A 130 11.52 -5.84 -11.39
C MET A 130 10.19 -6.16 -12.08
N PRO A 131 9.33 -5.18 -12.46
CA PRO A 131 8.11 -5.49 -13.21
C PRO A 131 8.38 -6.19 -14.54
N ALA A 132 9.34 -5.69 -15.33
CA ALA A 132 9.73 -6.28 -16.60
C ALA A 132 10.37 -7.67 -16.41
N ILE A 133 11.29 -7.79 -15.44
CA ILE A 133 11.90 -9.08 -15.08
C ILE A 133 10.83 -10.11 -14.69
N SER A 134 9.84 -9.70 -13.89
CA SER A 134 8.75 -10.59 -13.46
C SER A 134 7.88 -11.04 -14.64
N GLN A 135 7.62 -10.13 -15.59
CA GLN A 135 6.90 -10.45 -16.81
C GLN A 135 7.66 -11.45 -17.68
N GLU A 136 8.95 -11.20 -17.94
CA GLU A 136 9.80 -12.08 -18.73
C GLU A 136 9.97 -13.47 -18.08
N ALA A 137 10.23 -13.50 -16.76
CA ALA A 137 10.33 -14.75 -16.01
C ALA A 137 9.01 -15.54 -16.05
N GLY A 138 7.87 -14.85 -16.01
CA GLY A 138 6.54 -15.45 -16.17
C GLY A 138 6.38 -16.15 -17.52
N ILE A 139 6.81 -15.52 -18.61
CA ILE A 139 6.77 -16.10 -19.97
C ILE A 139 7.61 -17.38 -20.03
N VAL A 140 8.83 -17.35 -19.47
CA VAL A 140 9.69 -18.54 -19.38
C VAL A 140 8.99 -19.69 -18.62
N GLY A 141 8.27 -19.37 -17.54
CA GLY A 141 7.47 -20.35 -16.80
C GLY A 141 6.36 -20.98 -17.64
N VAL A 142 5.65 -20.17 -18.43
CA VAL A 142 4.61 -20.67 -19.36
C VAL A 142 5.21 -21.59 -20.41
N GLU A 143 6.34 -21.21 -21.03
CA GLU A 143 7.02 -22.04 -22.01
C GLU A 143 7.48 -23.38 -21.42
N TRP A 144 8.04 -23.36 -20.21
CA TRP A 144 8.42 -24.57 -19.49
C TRP A 144 7.22 -25.49 -19.24
N ALA A 145 6.09 -24.94 -18.79
CA ALA A 145 4.87 -25.71 -18.55
C ALA A 145 4.34 -26.35 -19.84
N GLN A 146 4.33 -25.61 -20.96
CA GLN A 146 3.95 -26.13 -22.26
C GLN A 146 4.86 -27.28 -22.71
N LYS A 147 6.18 -27.15 -22.54
CA LYS A 147 7.14 -28.22 -22.88
C LYS A 147 6.88 -29.49 -22.08
N ILE A 148 6.57 -29.37 -20.79
CA ILE A 148 6.26 -30.54 -19.95
C ILE A 148 4.96 -31.21 -20.40
N THR A 149 3.87 -30.45 -20.54
CA THR A 149 2.55 -31.03 -20.83
C THR A 149 2.45 -31.62 -22.24
N GLN A 150 3.33 -31.21 -23.16
CA GLN A 150 3.45 -31.79 -24.49
C GLN A 150 4.44 -32.95 -24.56
N SER A 151 5.17 -33.24 -23.48
CA SER A 151 6.18 -34.31 -23.47
C SER A 151 5.54 -35.69 -23.40
N GLY A 152 6.13 -36.65 -24.12
CA GLY A 152 5.67 -38.04 -24.10
C GLY A 152 5.77 -38.68 -22.70
N GLU A 153 6.81 -38.38 -21.94
CA GLU A 153 6.99 -38.89 -20.57
C GLU A 153 5.88 -38.41 -19.64
N PHE A 154 5.52 -37.13 -19.70
CA PHE A 154 4.43 -36.59 -18.90
C PHE A 154 3.10 -37.24 -19.27
N ASN A 155 2.81 -37.36 -20.57
CA ASN A 155 1.58 -38.01 -21.05
C ASN A 155 1.50 -39.47 -20.61
N GLN A 156 2.59 -40.23 -20.68
CA GLN A 156 2.65 -41.61 -20.17
C GLN A 156 2.36 -41.70 -18.67
N ARG A 157 2.86 -40.75 -17.88
CA ARG A 157 2.57 -40.69 -16.44
C ARG A 157 1.09 -40.40 -16.18
N VAL A 158 0.49 -39.49 -16.95
CA VAL A 158 -0.94 -39.19 -16.89
C VAL A 158 -1.78 -40.41 -17.26
N ASP A 159 -1.45 -41.10 -18.35
CA ASP A 159 -2.14 -42.31 -18.80
C ASP A 159 -2.06 -43.43 -17.75
N ALA A 160 -0.89 -43.61 -17.12
CA ALA A 160 -0.72 -44.55 -16.02
C ALA A 160 -1.61 -44.22 -14.81
N LEU A 161 -1.80 -42.93 -14.50
CA LEU A 161 -2.72 -42.49 -13.45
C LEU A 161 -4.18 -42.74 -13.82
N ILE A 162 -4.59 -42.43 -15.05
CA ILE A 162 -5.94 -42.70 -15.57
C ILE A 162 -6.26 -44.20 -15.45
N ALA A 163 -5.35 -45.07 -15.89
CA ALA A 163 -5.51 -46.51 -15.82
C ALA A 163 -5.58 -47.02 -14.37
N LYS A 164 -4.68 -46.53 -13.50
CA LYS A 164 -4.63 -46.91 -12.08
C LYS A 164 -5.93 -46.58 -11.34
N HIS A 165 -6.55 -45.46 -11.66
CA HIS A 165 -7.77 -44.98 -11.01
C HIS A 165 -9.05 -45.32 -11.79
N GLN A 166 -8.94 -46.05 -12.90
CA GLN A 166 -10.08 -46.45 -13.74
C GLN A 166 -10.96 -45.26 -14.16
N LEU A 167 -10.32 -44.11 -14.44
CA LEU A 167 -11.05 -42.90 -14.84
C LEU A 167 -11.64 -43.12 -16.25
N VAL A 168 -12.94 -42.89 -16.38
CA VAL A 168 -13.67 -42.93 -17.65
C VAL A 168 -13.97 -41.50 -18.10
N PRO A 169 -13.89 -41.20 -19.41
CA PRO A 169 -14.33 -39.90 -19.92
C PRO A 169 -15.79 -39.66 -19.59
N ALA A 170 -16.14 -38.41 -19.27
CA ALA A 170 -17.52 -38.02 -18.94
C ALA A 170 -18.53 -38.41 -20.04
N THR A 171 -18.10 -38.46 -21.30
CA THR A 171 -18.92 -38.88 -22.44
C THR A 171 -19.25 -40.37 -22.47
N ALA A 172 -18.61 -41.21 -21.65
CA ALA A 172 -18.90 -42.64 -21.55
C ALA A 172 -19.99 -42.95 -20.50
N GLU A 173 -20.23 -42.05 -19.53
CA GLU A 173 -21.25 -42.25 -18.49
C GLU A 173 -22.69 -42.04 -18.98
N GLU A 174 -22.91 -41.22 -20.01
CA GLU A 174 -24.25 -40.96 -20.59
C GLU A 174 -24.79 -42.11 -21.46
N SER A 175 -24.04 -43.20 -21.62
CA SER A 175 -24.42 -44.36 -22.46
C SER A 175 -24.95 -45.56 -21.67
N LYS A 176 -25.20 -45.41 -20.37
CA LYS A 176 -25.82 -46.43 -19.50
C LYS A 176 -27.16 -45.97 -18.97
#